data_AF-A0A8S9XFJ5-F1
#
_entry.id   AF-A0A8S9XFJ5-F1
#
_cell.length_a   1.000
_cell.length_b   1.000
_cell.length_c   1.000
_cell.angle_alpha   90.00
_cell.angle_beta   90.00
_cell.angle_gamma   90.00
#
_symmetry.space_group_name_H-M   'P 1'
#
loop_
_entity.id
_entity.type
_entity.pdbx_description
1 polymer ?
#
loop_
_entity_poly.entity_id
_entity_poly.type
_entity_poly.pdbx_seq_one_letter_code
_entity_poly.pdbx_strand_id
1 'polypeptide(L)'
;MLALLLVAASMGVRIAGDGCGGHLTAERGVITTSNFPRPFDVPASCRWVIDSSSTPQPPVVIVVYLTQLFVSTGLTFTEYAYYEPDSPSFQLEPRVLHTVTEENAATTATVWTNQSFLVVDFAMDRLEGNHLRAADGLLDVFGINVTYNMHSAIGKLPDYSCTAAKCSLLGNCYASADYSNFWCDCFSGYSGKQCSMGPLCHPDSDICENNSTCR
;
A
#
# COMPACT_ATOMS: atom_id res chain seq x y z
N MET A 1 57.57 -6.72 -28.40
CA MET A 1 56.65 -5.70 -27.86
C MET A 1 55.40 -5.66 -28.72
N LEU A 2 54.37 -6.42 -28.36
CA LEU A 2 53.01 -6.24 -28.87
C LEU A 2 52.09 -6.16 -27.64
N ALA A 3 51.48 -5.00 -27.41
CA ALA A 3 50.48 -4.82 -26.39
C ALA A 3 49.10 -5.12 -27.00
N LEU A 4 48.44 -6.17 -26.52
CA LEU A 4 47.02 -6.41 -26.80
C LEU A 4 46.19 -5.42 -25.99
N LEU A 5 45.49 -4.51 -26.69
CA LEU A 5 44.43 -3.69 -26.13
C LEU A 5 43.16 -4.54 -26.00
N LEU A 6 42.85 -4.97 -24.78
CA LEU A 6 41.53 -5.50 -24.43
C LEU A 6 40.55 -4.33 -24.33
N VAL A 7 39.72 -4.15 -25.36
CA VAL A 7 38.54 -3.28 -25.26
C VAL A 7 37.49 -4.06 -24.48
N ALA A 8 37.41 -3.80 -23.18
CA ALA A 8 36.28 -4.27 -22.38
C ALA A 8 35.04 -3.46 -22.77
N ALA A 9 34.18 -4.04 -23.60
CA ALA A 9 32.82 -3.54 -23.78
C ALA A 9 32.10 -3.72 -22.44
N SER A 10 31.89 -2.62 -21.71
CA SER A 10 31.03 -2.62 -20.53
C SER A 10 29.62 -2.98 -20.99
N MET A 11 29.19 -4.21 -20.72
CA MET A 11 27.77 -4.53 -20.66
C MET A 11 27.20 -3.66 -19.54
N GLY A 12 26.57 -2.55 -19.91
CA GLY A 12 25.76 -1.77 -19.00
C GLY A 12 24.63 -2.66 -18.53
N VAL A 13 24.82 -3.30 -17.38
CA VAL A 13 23.72 -3.85 -16.59
C VAL A 13 22.81 -2.65 -16.30
N ARG A 14 21.65 -2.62 -16.95
CA ARG A 14 20.55 -1.78 -16.48
C ARG A 14 20.14 -2.39 -15.13
N ILE A 15 20.68 -1.85 -14.04
CA ILE A 15 20.15 -2.13 -12.71
C ILE A 15 18.66 -1.78 -12.77
N ALA A 16 17.83 -2.71 -12.28
CA ALA A 16 16.38 -2.57 -12.18
C ALA A 16 16.02 -1.14 -11.74
N GLY A 17 15.14 -0.50 -12.52
CA GLY A 17 14.82 0.91 -12.42
C GLY A 17 14.34 1.34 -11.04
N ASP A 18 14.60 2.60 -10.71
CA ASP A 18 13.99 3.42 -9.66
C ASP A 18 13.28 2.67 -8.51
N GLY A 19 14.06 2.18 -7.54
CA GLY A 19 13.71 2.19 -6.11
C GLY A 19 12.44 1.47 -5.60
N CYS A 20 11.61 0.83 -6.42
CA CYS A 20 10.34 0.19 -6.02
C CYS A 20 9.89 -0.90 -7.02
N GLY A 21 8.96 -1.76 -6.60
CA GLY A 21 8.45 -2.88 -7.40
C GLY A 21 9.06 -4.24 -7.04
N GLY A 22 8.67 -5.30 -7.77
CA GLY A 22 9.26 -6.63 -7.65
C GLY A 22 8.26 -7.79 -7.76
N HIS A 23 8.80 -9.01 -7.88
CA HIS A 23 8.02 -10.26 -7.86
C HIS A 23 7.97 -10.82 -6.44
N LEU A 24 6.78 -10.91 -5.86
CA LEU A 24 6.51 -11.19 -4.45
C LEU A 24 5.88 -12.57 -4.30
N THR A 25 6.68 -13.55 -3.87
CA THR A 25 6.25 -14.95 -3.66
C THR A 25 6.11 -15.32 -2.18
N ALA A 26 6.54 -14.44 -1.27
CA ALA A 26 6.36 -14.66 0.15
C ALA A 26 4.87 -14.56 0.52
N GLU A 27 4.42 -15.42 1.44
CA GLU A 27 3.03 -15.48 1.92
C GLU A 27 2.52 -14.14 2.47
N ARG A 28 3.42 -13.30 2.99
CA ARG A 28 3.11 -11.99 3.52
C ARG A 28 4.24 -11.02 3.25
N GLY A 29 3.92 -9.74 3.16
CA GLY A 29 4.92 -8.70 2.96
C GLY A 29 4.32 -7.32 2.88
N VAL A 30 5.16 -6.36 2.53
CA VAL A 30 4.84 -4.93 2.46
C VAL A 30 5.16 -4.42 1.07
N ILE A 31 4.26 -3.57 0.54
CA ILE A 31 4.41 -2.83 -0.71
C ILE A 31 4.54 -1.36 -0.34
N THR A 32 5.67 -0.77 -0.70
CA THR A 32 5.96 0.63 -0.38
C THR A 32 6.61 1.37 -1.53
N THR A 33 6.21 2.62 -1.72
CA THR A 33 6.91 3.54 -2.63
C THR A 33 8.31 3.88 -2.12
N SER A 34 9.20 4.30 -3.02
CA SER A 34 10.51 4.81 -2.61
C SER A 34 10.38 5.95 -1.59
N ASN A 35 11.32 6.01 -0.65
CA ASN A 35 11.43 7.05 0.37
C ASN A 35 10.28 7.19 1.39
N PHE A 36 9.23 6.35 1.36
CA PHE A 36 8.13 6.40 2.34
C PHE A 36 8.66 6.54 3.78
N PRO A 37 8.12 7.46 4.62
CA PRO A 37 6.97 8.34 4.38
C PRO A 37 7.30 9.65 3.65
N ARG A 38 8.56 9.88 3.28
CA ARG A 38 8.98 11.10 2.56
C ARG A 38 8.57 11.04 1.08
N PRO A 39 8.60 12.18 0.35
CA PRO A 39 8.29 12.21 -1.07
C PRO A 39 9.07 11.16 -1.89
N PHE A 40 8.34 10.45 -2.75
CA PHE A 40 8.93 9.58 -3.77
C PHE A 40 9.43 10.41 -4.95
N ASP A 41 10.38 9.87 -5.70
CA ASP A 41 10.91 10.52 -6.90
C ASP A 41 9.88 10.49 -8.04
N VAL A 42 9.76 11.58 -8.80
CA VAL A 42 8.85 11.67 -9.95
C VAL A 42 9.62 11.91 -11.26
N PRO A 43 9.22 11.25 -12.37
CA PRO A 43 8.09 10.33 -12.50
C PRO A 43 8.36 8.97 -11.83
N ALA A 44 7.39 8.46 -11.06
CA ALA A 44 7.44 7.14 -10.45
C ALA A 44 6.69 6.12 -11.32
N SER A 45 7.25 4.93 -11.46
CA SER A 45 6.62 3.80 -12.15
C SER A 45 7.03 2.49 -11.46
N CYS A 46 6.25 2.09 -10.47
CA CYS A 46 6.47 0.86 -9.72
C CYS A 46 5.46 -0.21 -10.14
N ARG A 47 5.92 -1.46 -10.19
CA ARG A 47 5.05 -2.63 -10.37
C ARG A 47 5.41 -3.74 -9.40
N TRP A 48 4.44 -4.19 -8.61
CA TRP A 48 4.57 -5.38 -7.77
C TRP A 48 3.68 -6.49 -8.30
N VAL A 49 4.21 -7.69 -8.36
CA VAL A 49 3.47 -8.90 -8.77
C VAL A 49 3.41 -9.83 -7.58
N ILE A 50 2.25 -9.97 -6.96
CA ILE A 50 2.04 -10.96 -5.90
C ILE A 50 1.65 -12.28 -6.56
N ASP A 51 2.49 -13.29 -6.35
CA ASP A 51 2.38 -14.60 -7.00
C ASP A 51 2.18 -15.70 -5.97
N SER A 52 1.00 -16.32 -6.01
CA SER A 52 0.60 -17.45 -5.17
C SER A 52 0.60 -18.79 -5.91
N SER A 53 1.04 -18.83 -7.17
CA SER A 53 0.99 -20.03 -8.02
C SER A 53 1.86 -21.18 -7.52
N SER A 54 2.96 -20.86 -6.82
CA SER A 54 3.85 -21.85 -6.20
C SER A 54 3.46 -22.25 -4.78
N THR A 55 2.37 -21.68 -4.24
CA THR A 55 1.96 -21.95 -2.85
C THR A 55 1.39 -23.36 -2.72
N PRO A 56 1.92 -24.22 -1.81
CA PRO A 56 1.57 -25.64 -1.76
C PRO A 56 0.10 -25.96 -1.39
N GLN A 57 -0.68 -24.98 -0.93
CA GLN A 57 -1.97 -25.18 -0.26
C GLN A 57 -3.10 -24.39 -0.95
N PRO A 58 -3.82 -24.99 -1.91
CA PRO A 58 -5.01 -24.38 -2.49
C PRO A 58 -6.30 -24.70 -1.72
N PRO A 59 -7.32 -23.81 -1.77
CA PRO A 59 -7.32 -22.52 -2.46
C PRO A 59 -6.64 -21.42 -1.63
N VAL A 60 -5.96 -20.47 -2.28
CA VAL A 60 -5.33 -19.29 -1.68
C VAL A 60 -6.14 -18.04 -2.04
N VAL A 61 -6.23 -17.08 -1.12
CA VAL A 61 -6.79 -15.74 -1.35
C VAL A 61 -5.70 -14.72 -1.10
N ILE A 62 -5.33 -13.95 -2.11
CA ILE A 62 -4.42 -12.81 -1.96
C ILE A 62 -5.22 -11.64 -1.42
N VAL A 63 -4.79 -11.06 -0.29
CA VAL A 63 -5.42 -9.87 0.30
C VAL A 63 -4.38 -8.78 0.50
N VAL A 64 -4.65 -7.59 -0.01
CA VAL A 64 -3.91 -6.37 0.28
C VAL A 64 -4.72 -5.52 1.24
N TYR A 65 -4.14 -5.18 2.38
CA TYR A 65 -4.71 -4.28 3.37
C TYR A 65 -4.11 -2.89 3.18
N LEU A 66 -4.97 -1.89 2.92
CA LEU A 66 -4.59 -0.51 2.66
C LEU A 66 -4.30 0.24 3.98
N THR A 67 -3.37 -0.31 4.77
CA THR A 67 -3.01 0.17 6.11
C THR A 67 -2.57 1.63 6.07
N GLN A 68 -1.62 1.98 5.20
CA GLN A 68 -1.10 3.34 5.07
C GLN A 68 -1.12 3.79 3.61
N LEU A 69 -2.33 4.04 3.09
CA LEU A 69 -2.56 4.67 1.78
C LEU A 69 -2.66 6.20 1.97
N PHE A 70 -1.72 6.95 1.39
CA PHE A 70 -1.73 8.42 1.43
C PHE A 70 -1.87 9.06 0.05
N VAL A 71 -1.91 8.29 -1.03
CA VAL A 71 -2.21 8.78 -2.39
C VAL A 71 -3.70 8.65 -2.70
N SER A 72 -4.23 9.58 -3.49
CA SER A 72 -5.62 9.57 -3.95
C SER A 72 -5.77 9.13 -5.40
N THR A 73 -4.66 8.90 -6.13
CA THR A 73 -4.64 8.46 -7.53
C THR A 73 -3.39 7.62 -7.80
N GLY A 74 -3.28 7.09 -9.03
CA GLY A 74 -2.05 6.47 -9.53
C GLY A 74 -1.80 5.03 -9.08
N LEU A 75 -2.66 4.46 -8.22
CA LEU A 75 -2.55 3.08 -7.74
C LEU A 75 -3.67 2.20 -8.30
N THR A 76 -3.32 1.10 -8.97
CA THR A 76 -4.27 0.15 -9.56
C THR A 76 -3.94 -1.29 -9.17
N PHE A 77 -4.98 -2.08 -8.93
CA PHE A 77 -4.91 -3.50 -8.59
C PHE A 77 -5.61 -4.31 -9.67
N THR A 78 -4.87 -5.19 -10.34
CA THR A 78 -5.37 -6.01 -11.46
C THR A 78 -5.06 -7.48 -11.17
N GLU A 79 -6.09 -8.32 -11.18
CA GLU A 79 -5.89 -9.77 -11.11
C GLU A 79 -5.66 -10.37 -12.49
N TYR A 80 -4.94 -11.49 -12.51
CA TYR A 80 -4.69 -12.29 -13.71
C TYR A 80 -4.80 -13.77 -13.37
N ALA A 81 -5.43 -14.55 -14.26
CA ALA A 81 -5.40 -16.01 -14.16
C ALA A 81 -3.97 -16.56 -14.38
N TYR A 82 -3.19 -15.88 -15.22
CA TYR A 82 -1.77 -16.15 -15.44
C TYR A 82 -1.05 -14.85 -15.82
N TYR A 83 0.14 -14.63 -15.28
CA TYR A 83 0.92 -13.42 -15.52
C TYR A 83 2.40 -13.74 -15.74
N GLU A 84 2.94 -13.27 -16.87
CA GLU A 84 4.37 -13.29 -17.17
C GLU A 84 4.86 -11.84 -17.29
N PRO A 85 5.78 -11.38 -16.41
CA PRO A 85 6.24 -9.98 -16.38
C PRO A 85 6.81 -9.47 -17.71
N ASP A 86 7.61 -10.29 -18.39
CA ASP A 86 8.36 -9.87 -19.59
C ASP A 86 7.63 -10.19 -20.90
N SER A 87 6.43 -10.76 -20.84
CA SER A 87 5.69 -11.19 -22.02
C SER A 87 4.21 -10.83 -21.94
N PRO A 88 3.82 -9.63 -22.42
CA PRO A 88 2.42 -9.20 -22.45
C PRO A 88 1.48 -10.16 -23.17
N SER A 89 1.98 -10.92 -24.14
CA SER A 89 1.23 -11.95 -24.87
C SER A 89 0.85 -13.17 -24.01
N PHE A 90 1.50 -13.35 -22.85
CA PHE A 90 1.26 -14.42 -21.89
C PHE A 90 0.62 -13.90 -20.60
N GLN A 91 -0.19 -12.83 -20.70
CA GLN A 91 -1.03 -12.35 -19.61
C GLN A 91 -2.47 -12.74 -19.91
N LEU A 92 -3.08 -13.54 -19.03
CA LEU A 92 -4.40 -14.11 -19.25
C LEU A 92 -5.43 -13.51 -18.30
N GLU A 93 -6.59 -13.17 -18.88
CA GLU A 93 -7.79 -12.70 -18.17
C GLU A 93 -7.55 -11.51 -17.22
N PRO A 94 -6.93 -10.40 -17.68
CA PRO A 94 -6.76 -9.22 -16.84
C PRO A 94 -8.11 -8.67 -16.40
N ARG A 95 -8.30 -8.51 -15.09
CA ARG A 95 -9.46 -7.81 -14.53
C ARG A 95 -9.02 -6.81 -13.47
N VAL A 96 -9.35 -5.54 -13.68
CA VAL A 96 -9.11 -4.50 -12.68
C VAL A 96 -10.08 -4.71 -11.52
N LEU A 97 -9.53 -4.90 -10.32
CA LEU A 97 -10.29 -5.06 -9.08
C LEU A 97 -10.56 -3.71 -8.43
N HIS A 98 -9.57 -2.83 -8.44
CA HIS A 98 -9.65 -1.55 -7.79
C HIS A 98 -8.65 -0.56 -8.41
N THR A 99 -9.10 0.68 -8.59
CA THR A 99 -8.25 1.83 -8.88
C THR A 99 -8.52 2.87 -7.82
N VAL A 100 -7.46 3.35 -7.16
CA VAL A 100 -7.59 4.38 -6.13
C VAL A 100 -8.00 5.70 -6.78
N THR A 101 -9.03 6.31 -6.22
CA THR A 101 -9.56 7.63 -6.58
C THR A 101 -9.76 8.47 -5.32
N GLU A 102 -9.92 9.79 -5.48
CA GLU A 102 -10.22 10.68 -4.35
C GLU A 102 -11.48 10.26 -3.58
N GLU A 103 -12.47 9.68 -4.28
CA GLU A 103 -13.72 9.22 -3.68
C GLU A 103 -13.54 7.98 -2.80
N ASN A 104 -12.66 7.06 -3.20
CA ASN A 104 -12.54 5.75 -2.57
C ASN A 104 -11.30 5.58 -1.68
N ALA A 105 -10.33 6.49 -1.77
CA ALA A 105 -9.05 6.39 -1.05
C ALA A 105 -9.21 6.38 0.47
N ALA A 106 -10.24 7.07 1.00
CA ALA A 106 -10.51 7.12 2.43
C ALA A 106 -11.40 5.97 2.94
N THR A 107 -12.14 5.29 2.05
CA THR A 107 -13.17 4.31 2.43
C THR A 107 -12.76 2.87 2.15
N THR A 108 -11.89 2.64 1.15
CA THR A 108 -11.40 1.31 0.79
C THR A 108 -10.36 0.84 1.82
N ALA A 109 -10.59 -0.33 2.41
CA ALA A 109 -9.69 -0.90 3.41
C ALA A 109 -8.90 -2.12 2.93
N THR A 110 -9.46 -2.89 2.00
CA THR A 110 -8.85 -4.10 1.46
C THR A 110 -9.17 -4.29 -0.02
N VAL A 111 -8.25 -4.94 -0.73
CA VAL A 111 -8.45 -5.46 -2.09
C VAL A 111 -8.04 -6.93 -2.07
N TRP A 112 -8.83 -7.82 -2.64
CA TRP A 112 -8.57 -9.25 -2.57
C TRP A 112 -8.94 -9.97 -3.86
N THR A 113 -8.30 -11.12 -4.08
CA THR A 113 -8.57 -12.02 -5.22
C THR A 113 -8.31 -13.48 -4.86
N ASN A 114 -9.03 -14.38 -5.53
CA ASN A 114 -8.78 -15.81 -5.52
C ASN A 114 -7.94 -16.27 -6.74
N GLN A 115 -7.51 -15.35 -7.60
CA GLN A 115 -6.61 -15.64 -8.70
C GLN A 115 -5.17 -15.79 -8.21
N SER A 116 -4.36 -16.50 -8.99
CA SER A 116 -2.97 -16.79 -8.62
C SER A 116 -2.08 -15.55 -8.62
N PHE A 117 -2.43 -14.53 -9.40
CA PHE A 117 -1.61 -13.32 -9.59
C PHE A 117 -2.42 -12.06 -9.31
N LEU A 118 -1.84 -11.17 -8.49
CA LEU A 118 -2.32 -9.81 -8.28
C LEU A 118 -1.20 -8.83 -8.61
N VAL A 119 -1.42 -7.99 -9.61
CA VAL A 119 -0.50 -6.94 -10.01
C VAL A 119 -0.94 -5.61 -9.39
N VAL A 120 0.01 -4.95 -8.73
CA VAL A 120 -0.16 -3.62 -8.14
C VAL A 120 0.71 -2.65 -8.93
N ASP A 121 0.08 -1.77 -9.70
CA ASP A 121 0.74 -0.73 -10.48
C ASP A 121 0.63 0.61 -9.76
N PHE A 122 1.76 1.29 -9.59
CA PHE A 122 1.83 2.66 -9.10
C PHE A 122 2.55 3.54 -10.12
N ALA A 123 1.84 4.53 -10.67
CA ALA A 123 2.39 5.44 -11.67
C ALA A 123 1.98 6.89 -11.36
N MET A 124 2.98 7.77 -11.25
CA MET A 124 2.78 9.17 -10.85
C MET A 124 3.80 10.09 -11.54
N ASP A 125 3.31 11.14 -12.21
CA ASP A 125 4.17 12.12 -12.88
C ASP A 125 4.53 13.33 -12.00
N ARG A 126 3.80 13.54 -10.90
CA ARG A 126 3.95 14.70 -10.01
C ARG A 126 3.46 14.41 -8.58
N LEU A 127 3.91 15.22 -7.62
CA LEU A 127 3.58 15.07 -6.19
C LEU A 127 2.33 15.86 -5.76
N GLU A 128 1.99 16.93 -6.48
CA GLU A 128 0.96 17.88 -6.09
C GLU A 128 -0.46 17.38 -6.37
N GLY A 129 -1.38 17.65 -5.43
CA GLY A 129 -2.82 17.44 -5.62
C GLY A 129 -3.28 15.98 -5.58
N ASN A 130 -2.40 15.03 -5.23
CA ASN A 130 -2.69 13.60 -5.35
C ASN A 130 -2.58 12.85 -4.00
N HIS A 131 -2.70 13.56 -2.88
CA HIS A 131 -2.47 12.99 -1.55
C HIS A 131 -3.63 13.27 -0.60
N LEU A 132 -3.92 12.32 0.28
CA LEU A 132 -4.79 12.52 1.42
C LEU A 132 -4.10 13.46 2.44
N ARG A 133 -4.81 14.49 2.88
CA ARG A 133 -4.32 15.51 3.83
C ARG A 133 -5.38 15.79 4.89
N ALA A 134 -4.95 16.03 6.13
CA ALA A 134 -5.79 16.55 7.20
C ALA A 134 -5.56 18.07 7.36
N ALA A 135 -6.61 18.81 7.73
CA ALA A 135 -6.60 20.28 7.76
C ALA A 135 -5.67 20.87 8.83
N ASP A 136 -5.49 20.19 9.97
CA ASP A 136 -4.83 20.76 11.16
C ASP A 136 -3.35 20.37 11.33
N GLY A 137 -2.79 19.73 10.32
CA GLY A 137 -1.38 19.39 10.26
C GLY A 137 -1.11 18.78 8.90
N LEU A 138 -0.37 19.49 8.05
CA LEU A 138 0.14 18.94 6.80
C LEU A 138 0.91 17.66 7.15
N LEU A 139 0.26 16.51 7.00
CA LEU A 139 0.98 15.25 7.01
C LEU A 139 1.88 15.30 5.79
N ASP A 140 3.16 15.55 6.01
CA ASP A 140 4.23 15.41 5.02
C ASP A 140 4.50 13.92 4.77
N VAL A 141 3.43 13.15 4.57
CA VAL A 141 3.44 11.72 4.29
C VAL A 141 3.05 11.53 2.84
N PHE A 142 3.87 10.79 2.12
CA PHE A 142 3.73 10.59 0.68
C PHE A 142 3.70 9.11 0.36
N GLY A 143 3.08 8.78 -0.76
CA GLY A 143 3.12 7.42 -1.30
C GLY A 143 2.31 6.41 -0.49
N ILE A 144 2.80 5.18 -0.45
CA ILE A 144 2.10 4.03 0.14
C ILE A 144 3.02 3.18 1.01
N ASN A 145 2.45 2.58 2.04
CA ASN A 145 3.03 1.50 2.84
C ASN A 145 1.91 0.52 3.23
N VAL A 146 1.55 -0.31 2.27
CA VAL A 146 0.43 -1.26 2.40
C VAL A 146 0.96 -2.67 2.60
N THR A 147 0.21 -3.50 3.30
CA THR A 147 0.64 -4.85 3.65
C THR A 147 -0.24 -5.88 2.94
N TYR A 148 0.34 -7.01 2.54
CA TYR A 148 -0.41 -8.08 1.89
C TYR A 148 -0.18 -9.41 2.60
N ASN A 149 -1.18 -10.29 2.50
CA ASN A 149 -1.09 -11.67 2.97
C ASN A 149 -1.91 -12.62 2.07
N MET A 150 -1.36 -13.80 1.82
CA MET A 150 -1.96 -14.91 1.11
C MET A 150 -2.61 -15.84 2.14
N HIS A 151 -3.93 -15.76 2.27
CA HIS A 151 -4.71 -16.60 3.18
C HIS A 151 -5.01 -17.94 2.53
N SER A 152 -5.13 -19.01 3.32
CA SER A 152 -5.89 -20.17 2.87
C SER A 152 -7.37 -19.77 2.76
N ALA A 153 -8.02 -20.10 1.65
CA ALA A 153 -9.44 -19.77 1.40
C ALA A 153 -10.41 -20.52 2.34
N ILE A 154 -9.90 -21.41 3.19
CA ILE A 154 -10.66 -22.09 4.25
C ILE A 154 -10.74 -21.20 5.51
N GLY A 155 -9.82 -20.25 5.67
CA GLY A 155 -9.80 -19.29 6.77
C GLY A 155 -10.76 -18.12 6.54
N LYS A 156 -11.27 -17.55 7.63
CA LYS A 156 -12.05 -16.32 7.59
C LYS A 156 -11.09 -15.13 7.44
N LEU A 157 -11.30 -14.30 6.42
CA LEU A 157 -10.60 -13.01 6.34
C LEU A 157 -10.95 -12.16 7.56
N PRO A 158 -10.03 -11.33 8.07
CA PRO A 158 -10.31 -10.42 9.17
C PRO A 158 -11.55 -9.57 8.87
N ASP A 159 -12.52 -9.57 9.80
CA ASP A 159 -13.77 -8.78 9.66
C ASP A 159 -13.51 -7.27 9.68
N TYR A 160 -12.32 -6.86 10.12
CA TYR A 160 -11.91 -5.47 10.22
C TYR A 160 -10.42 -5.31 9.95
N SER A 161 -10.08 -4.32 9.13
CA SER A 161 -8.76 -3.69 9.10
C SER A 161 -8.89 -2.19 9.34
N CYS A 162 -7.94 -1.61 10.05
CA CYS A 162 -7.78 -0.15 10.08
C CYS A 162 -7.24 0.35 8.73
N THR A 163 -7.27 1.67 8.54
CA THR A 163 -6.63 2.40 7.43
C THR A 163 -6.15 3.74 7.99
N ALA A 164 -5.27 4.43 7.28
CA ALA A 164 -4.87 5.81 7.64
C ALA A 164 -6.10 6.71 7.87
N ALA A 165 -7.11 6.63 7.00
CA ALA A 165 -8.35 7.38 7.13
C ALA A 165 -9.20 6.95 8.35
N LYS A 166 -9.30 5.65 8.66
CA LYS A 166 -9.98 5.16 9.88
C LYS A 166 -9.22 5.52 11.16
N CYS A 167 -7.92 5.77 11.07
CA CYS A 167 -7.10 6.35 12.13
C CYS A 167 -7.14 7.88 12.13
N SER A 168 -8.18 8.48 11.54
CA SER A 168 -8.42 9.92 11.44
C SER A 168 -7.29 10.71 10.79
N LEU A 169 -6.39 10.06 10.05
CA LEU A 169 -5.11 10.61 9.58
C LEU A 169 -4.22 11.14 10.73
N LEU A 170 -4.50 10.73 11.97
CA LEU A 170 -3.82 11.18 13.20
C LEU A 170 -3.13 10.02 13.92
N GLY A 171 -2.93 8.92 13.21
CA GLY A 171 -2.20 7.76 13.66
C GLY A 171 -1.85 6.83 12.51
N ASN A 172 -0.92 5.93 12.77
CA ASN A 172 -0.54 4.89 11.82
C ASN A 172 -1.42 3.66 12.02
N CYS A 173 -1.89 3.06 10.93
CA CYS A 173 -2.56 1.77 11.00
C CYS A 173 -1.53 0.64 10.85
N TYR A 174 -1.51 -0.27 11.82
CA TYR A 174 -0.66 -1.45 11.81
C TYR A 174 -1.46 -2.74 11.90
N ALA A 175 -0.85 -3.82 11.42
CA ALA A 175 -1.37 -5.17 11.51
C ALA A 175 -0.46 -6.02 12.39
N SER A 176 -1.04 -6.99 13.11
CA SER A 176 -0.25 -8.00 13.82
C SER A 176 0.45 -8.91 12.82
N ALA A 177 1.53 -9.58 13.24
CA ALA A 177 2.32 -10.41 12.32
C ALA A 177 1.48 -11.51 11.64
N ASP A 178 0.50 -12.06 12.37
CA ASP A 178 -0.45 -13.08 11.92
C ASP A 178 -1.73 -12.50 11.29
N TYR A 179 -1.82 -11.18 11.11
CA TYR A 179 -2.97 -10.47 10.53
C TYR A 179 -4.30 -10.71 11.25
N SER A 180 -4.27 -11.22 12.49
CA SER A 180 -5.46 -11.44 13.31
C SER A 180 -6.01 -10.15 13.93
N ASN A 181 -5.19 -9.09 14.02
CA ASN A 181 -5.57 -7.82 14.61
C ASN A 181 -4.99 -6.62 13.85
N PHE A 182 -5.75 -5.52 13.85
CA PHE A 182 -5.38 -4.24 13.25
C PHE A 182 -5.69 -3.11 14.22
N TRP A 183 -4.76 -2.17 14.40
CA TRP A 183 -4.94 -1.06 15.34
C TRP A 183 -4.36 0.26 14.82
N CYS A 184 -4.89 1.36 15.34
CA CYS A 184 -4.34 2.69 15.15
C CYS A 184 -3.33 3.00 16.27
N ASP A 185 -2.10 3.32 15.89
CA ASP A 185 -1.06 3.86 16.75
C ASP A 185 -1.07 5.39 16.64
N CYS A 186 -1.61 6.06 17.64
CA CYS A 186 -1.90 7.49 17.58
C CYS A 186 -0.65 8.35 17.72
N PHE A 187 -0.62 9.46 16.98
CA PHE A 187 0.42 10.47 17.14
C PHE A 187 0.33 11.14 18.52
N SER A 188 1.40 11.81 18.91
CA SER A 188 1.50 12.48 20.21
C SER A 188 0.34 13.46 20.41
N GLY A 189 -0.34 13.35 21.56
CA GLY A 189 -1.50 14.18 21.90
C GLY A 189 -2.84 13.64 21.39
N TYR A 190 -2.85 12.64 20.51
CA TYR A 190 -4.08 12.01 20.02
C TYR A 190 -4.33 10.66 20.70
N SER A 191 -5.60 10.30 20.86
CA SER A 191 -5.99 9.07 21.55
C SER A 191 -7.29 8.46 21.03
N GLY A 192 -7.67 7.31 21.56
CA GLY A 192 -8.86 6.56 21.16
C GLY A 192 -8.60 5.50 20.09
N LYS A 193 -9.59 4.66 19.82
CA LYS A 193 -9.45 3.53 18.86
C LYS A 193 -9.16 3.98 17.42
N GLN A 194 -9.53 5.22 17.08
CA GLN A 194 -9.38 5.81 15.75
C GLN A 194 -8.47 7.04 15.77
N CYS A 195 -7.79 7.34 16.89
CA CYS A 195 -6.97 8.55 17.06
C CYS A 195 -7.74 9.87 16.85
N SER A 196 -9.06 9.82 17.08
CA SER A 196 -10.00 10.91 16.86
C SER A 196 -10.29 11.69 18.14
N MET A 197 -9.37 11.68 19.12
CA MET A 197 -9.49 12.50 20.32
C MET A 197 -8.21 13.31 20.44
N GLY A 198 -8.31 14.60 20.15
CA GLY A 198 -7.19 15.54 20.23
C GLY A 198 -6.73 15.88 21.65
N PRO A 199 -5.60 16.60 21.80
CA PRO A 199 -4.95 16.86 23.09
C PRO A 199 -5.76 17.78 24.01
N LEU A 200 -6.71 18.54 23.46
CA LEU A 200 -7.59 19.43 24.20
C LEU A 200 -8.88 18.73 24.68
N CYS A 201 -9.14 17.50 24.23
CA CYS A 201 -10.28 16.72 24.66
C CYS A 201 -9.98 16.07 26.02
N HIS A 202 -10.35 16.75 27.10
CA HIS A 202 -10.27 16.18 28.44
C HIS A 202 -11.56 15.42 28.79
N PRO A 203 -11.48 14.34 29.59
CA PRO A 203 -12.65 13.53 29.96
C PRO A 203 -13.78 14.31 30.63
N ASP A 204 -13.43 15.39 31.35
CA ASP A 204 -14.32 16.15 32.21
C ASP A 204 -14.70 17.54 31.65
N SER A 205 -14.24 17.88 30.43
CA SER A 205 -14.57 19.16 29.80
C SER A 205 -14.81 18.99 28.31
N ASP A 206 -16.05 19.23 27.88
CA ASP A 206 -16.34 19.40 26.47
C ASP A 206 -15.94 20.83 26.08
N ILE A 207 -14.79 20.97 25.42
CA ILE A 207 -14.25 22.28 25.02
C ILE A 207 -15.02 22.87 23.82
N CYS A 208 -15.88 22.06 23.20
CA CYS A 208 -16.70 22.45 22.06
C CYS A 208 -17.94 23.24 22.52
N GLU A 209 -17.90 24.57 22.38
CA GLU A 209 -19.00 25.47 22.78
C GLU A 209 -20.31 25.32 21.97
N ASN A 210 -20.29 24.53 20.88
CA ASN A 210 -21.44 24.29 20.00
C ASN A 210 -22.19 23.00 20.34
N ASN A 211 -21.97 22.41 21.52
CA ASN A 211 -22.59 21.16 21.96
C ASN A 211 -22.22 19.96 21.05
N SER A 212 -21.11 20.05 20.30
CA SER A 212 -20.53 18.92 19.57
C SER A 212 -19.64 18.09 20.48
N THR A 213 -19.48 16.81 20.18
CA THR A 213 -18.51 15.97 20.89
C THR A 213 -17.08 16.35 20.51
N CYS A 214 -16.24 16.67 21.49
CA CYS A 214 -14.80 16.83 21.27
C CYS A 214 -14.20 15.60 20.57
N ARG A 215 -13.55 15.82 19.42
CA ARG A 215 -12.81 14.84 18.63
C ARG A 215 -11.50 15.44 18.17
#